data_AF-A0A4Q5YE69-F1
#
_entry.id   AF-A0A4Q5YE69-F1
#
_cell.length_a   1.000
_cell.length_b   1.000
_cell.length_c   1.000
_cell.angle_alpha   90.00
_cell.angle_beta   90.00
_cell.angle_gamma   90.00
#
_symmetry.space_group_name_H-M   'P 1'
#
loop_
_entity.id
_entity.type
_entity.pdbx_description
1 polymer ?
#
loop_
_entity_poly.entity_id
_entity_poly.type
_entity_poly.pdbx_seq_one_letter_code
_entity_poly.pdbx_strand_id
1 'polypeptide(L)'
;PPPVNPPVNNPVIPPSVYAGYSLLWNDEFDGSQIDVNKWNFETGTGVDGNFGTGQLDRARPDNATISTGVAGASGNCLAIVTKKETYIDRNYTSARLTSKDKGAWGPGHRIEARIWARDVRYKGQGFAFWMMPAEIPAGQTTLMWPQGGEIDIMEYIGTIPNHNLGSVHYAWSWENNQYQSWNHGHKGGYYSYSEKQVPAANPGYGGWPATATDLNTGSGGFHIYRIDWFANRMEFSVDEQVYHVNYFKDGDAFDNGVADGQDADAKVMISNKRTFVSEYSHHFNEWSPFSHKFFILLTAGVGGNDNQTYGGAIVPDAVFPCTTFVDWVRVYKRN
;
A
#
# COMPACT_ATOMS: atom_id res chain seq x y z
N PRO A 1 -13.29 -21.30 -16.01
CA PRO A 1 -14.09 -20.40 -15.14
C PRO A 1 -13.33 -20.12 -13.84
N PRO A 2 -13.21 -18.85 -13.40
CA PRO A 2 -12.77 -18.60 -12.02
C PRO A 2 -13.77 -19.31 -11.09
N PRO A 3 -13.31 -19.95 -10.00
CA PRO A 3 -14.20 -20.62 -9.06
C PRO A 3 -15.29 -19.64 -8.59
N VAL A 4 -16.53 -20.11 -8.61
CA VAL A 4 -17.69 -19.40 -8.07
C VAL A 4 -17.44 -19.25 -6.58
N ASN A 5 -17.07 -18.03 -6.18
CA ASN A 5 -16.84 -17.53 -4.83
C ASN A 5 -16.14 -18.52 -3.87
N PRO A 6 -14.80 -18.42 -3.67
CA PRO A 6 -14.18 -19.15 -2.57
C PRO A 6 -14.92 -18.84 -1.25
N PRO A 7 -15.03 -19.81 -0.34
CA PRO A 7 -15.74 -19.62 0.92
C PRO A 7 -15.10 -18.46 1.67
N VAL A 8 -15.84 -17.36 1.78
CA VAL A 8 -15.47 -16.17 2.55
C VAL A 8 -15.58 -16.56 4.01
N ASN A 9 -14.49 -16.95 4.65
CA ASN A 9 -14.53 -17.35 6.05
C ASN A 9 -13.37 -16.78 6.88
N ASN A 10 -13.55 -15.51 7.20
CA ASN A 10 -13.26 -14.85 8.47
C ASN A 10 -13.47 -13.37 8.16
N PRO A 11 -14.70 -12.83 8.18
CA PRO A 11 -14.84 -11.39 8.08
C PRO A 11 -14.11 -10.83 9.30
N VAL A 12 -12.93 -10.25 9.09
CA VAL A 12 -12.34 -9.35 10.06
C VAL A 12 -13.40 -8.29 10.26
N ILE A 13 -14.11 -8.36 11.37
CA ILE A 13 -15.20 -7.45 11.68
C ILE A 13 -14.52 -6.13 11.98
N PRO A 14 -14.67 -5.12 11.11
CA PRO A 14 -14.02 -3.86 11.35
C PRO A 14 -14.61 -3.24 12.62
N PRO A 15 -13.78 -2.66 13.49
CA PRO A 15 -14.27 -1.89 14.61
C PRO A 15 -15.21 -0.79 14.11
N SER A 16 -16.38 -0.69 14.75
CA SER A 16 -17.35 0.36 14.41
C SER A 16 -16.97 1.72 15.01
N VAL A 17 -16.14 1.72 16.06
CA VAL A 17 -15.63 2.90 16.76
C VAL A 17 -14.23 2.62 17.27
N TYR A 18 -13.37 3.62 17.18
CA TYR A 18 -12.05 3.62 17.80
C TYR A 18 -12.01 4.62 18.94
N ALA A 19 -11.67 4.16 20.15
CA ALA A 19 -11.56 5.02 21.31
C ALA A 19 -10.53 6.13 21.07
N GLY A 20 -10.92 7.39 21.28
CA GLY A 20 -10.05 8.55 21.04
C GLY A 20 -9.92 8.98 19.58
N TYR A 21 -10.75 8.44 18.67
CA TYR A 21 -10.79 8.85 17.27
C TYR A 21 -12.22 9.19 16.84
N SER A 22 -12.33 10.03 15.82
CA SER A 22 -13.59 10.37 15.14
C SER A 22 -13.43 10.16 13.63
N LEU A 23 -14.45 9.58 12.98
CA LEU A 23 -14.45 9.43 11.52
C LEU A 23 -14.46 10.83 10.88
N LEU A 24 -13.48 11.10 10.03
CA LEU A 24 -13.28 12.40 9.38
C LEU A 24 -13.70 12.37 7.92
N TRP A 25 -13.35 11.29 7.22
CA TRP A 25 -13.62 11.10 5.80
C TRP A 25 -13.73 9.60 5.50
N ASN A 26 -14.57 9.24 4.55
CA ASN A 26 -14.68 7.86 4.09
C ASN A 26 -15.22 7.76 2.67
N ASP A 27 -14.97 6.61 2.06
CA ASP A 27 -15.73 6.10 0.93
C ASP A 27 -16.09 4.64 1.19
N GLU A 28 -17.38 4.35 1.29
CA GLU A 28 -17.91 2.98 1.43
C GLU A 28 -18.19 2.33 0.07
N PHE A 29 -17.99 3.07 -1.04
CA PHE A 29 -18.24 2.58 -2.40
C PHE A 29 -19.67 2.06 -2.67
N ASP A 30 -20.64 2.40 -1.80
CA ASP A 30 -22.04 1.98 -1.88
C ASP A 30 -22.85 2.66 -2.99
N GLY A 31 -22.29 3.67 -3.65
CA GLY A 31 -22.89 4.30 -4.83
C GLY A 31 -23.02 3.33 -6.01
N SER A 32 -23.66 3.77 -7.10
CA SER A 32 -23.66 3.02 -8.37
C SER A 32 -22.43 3.29 -9.24
N GLN A 33 -21.66 4.32 -8.89
CA GLN A 33 -20.47 4.79 -9.60
C GLN A 33 -19.42 5.26 -8.60
N ILE A 34 -18.17 5.29 -9.03
CA ILE A 34 -17.05 5.84 -8.25
C ILE A 34 -17.27 7.34 -8.09
N ASP A 35 -17.18 7.85 -6.85
CA ASP A 35 -17.37 9.27 -6.56
C ASP A 35 -16.18 10.09 -7.09
N VAL A 36 -16.40 10.77 -8.22
CA VAL A 36 -15.38 11.62 -8.84
C VAL A 36 -15.07 12.89 -8.04
N ASN A 37 -15.81 13.20 -6.97
CA ASN A 37 -15.41 14.25 -6.03
C ASN A 37 -14.35 13.76 -5.03
N LYS A 38 -14.19 12.44 -4.90
CA LYS A 38 -13.21 11.79 -4.01
C LYS A 38 -12.02 11.22 -4.75
N TRP A 39 -12.24 10.68 -5.94
CA TRP A 39 -11.23 9.94 -6.70
C TRP A 39 -10.96 10.53 -8.08
N ASN A 40 -9.69 10.64 -8.44
CA ASN A 40 -9.21 10.80 -9.81
C ASN A 40 -8.88 9.44 -10.40
N PHE A 41 -8.89 9.35 -11.73
CA PHE A 41 -8.31 8.23 -12.46
C PHE A 41 -7.00 8.67 -13.10
N GLU A 42 -5.90 8.01 -12.76
CA GLU A 42 -4.69 8.13 -13.56
C GLU A 42 -4.80 7.24 -14.81
N THR A 43 -4.26 7.72 -15.92
CA THR A 43 -4.34 7.01 -17.20
C THR A 43 -2.98 6.95 -17.88
N GLY A 44 -2.79 5.95 -18.73
CA GLY A 44 -1.52 5.77 -19.44
C GLY A 44 -0.54 4.89 -18.68
N THR A 45 0.74 5.22 -18.75
CA THR A 45 1.84 4.37 -18.28
C THR A 45 2.82 5.11 -17.36
N GLY A 46 2.39 6.25 -16.79
CA GLY A 46 3.25 7.16 -16.05
C GLY A 46 4.16 8.00 -16.96
N VAL A 47 4.91 8.94 -16.38
CA VAL A 47 5.78 9.86 -17.12
C VAL A 47 6.88 9.11 -17.89
N ASP A 48 7.45 8.06 -17.27
CA ASP A 48 8.56 7.27 -17.83
C ASP A 48 8.10 6.04 -18.63
N GLY A 49 6.79 5.88 -18.82
CA GLY A 49 6.22 4.79 -19.62
C GLY A 49 6.12 3.43 -18.91
N ASN A 50 6.47 3.35 -17.63
CA ASN A 50 6.39 2.13 -16.80
C ASN A 50 6.06 2.42 -15.32
N PHE A 51 5.50 3.61 -15.04
CA PHE A 51 5.21 4.13 -13.70
C PHE A 51 6.40 4.19 -12.73
N GLY A 52 7.64 4.23 -13.24
CA GLY A 52 8.86 4.23 -12.44
C GLY A 52 9.26 2.86 -11.89
N THR A 53 8.41 1.84 -12.04
CA THR A 53 8.60 0.52 -11.41
C THR A 53 8.74 -0.60 -12.44
N GLY A 54 8.96 -0.30 -13.72
CA GLY A 54 9.05 -1.33 -14.78
C GLY A 54 7.73 -2.06 -15.10
N GLN A 55 6.58 -1.50 -14.70
CA GLN A 55 5.26 -2.12 -14.93
C GLN A 55 4.89 -2.20 -16.42
N LEU A 56 4.13 -3.24 -16.77
CA LEU A 56 3.75 -3.57 -18.16
C LEU A 56 2.31 -3.18 -18.52
N ASP A 57 1.53 -2.66 -17.58
CA ASP A 57 0.14 -2.29 -17.78
C ASP A 57 -0.05 -0.83 -18.21
N ARG A 58 -1.23 -0.56 -18.76
CA ARG A 58 -1.73 0.79 -19.05
C ARG A 58 -2.98 1.06 -18.22
N ALA A 59 -2.92 2.06 -17.34
CA ALA A 59 -4.03 2.46 -16.48
C ALA A 59 -5.15 3.13 -17.30
N ARG A 60 -6.40 2.79 -16.99
CA ARG A 60 -7.61 3.35 -17.60
C ARG A 60 -8.80 3.34 -16.62
N PRO A 61 -9.79 4.24 -16.80
CA PRO A 61 -11.01 4.23 -15.99
C PRO A 61 -11.84 2.94 -16.15
N ASP A 62 -11.87 2.33 -17.34
CA ASP A 62 -12.67 1.13 -17.67
C ASP A 62 -12.26 -0.16 -16.90
N ASN A 63 -11.19 -0.06 -16.13
CA ASN A 63 -10.65 -1.11 -15.28
C ASN A 63 -11.05 -0.92 -13.80
N ALA A 64 -11.87 0.09 -13.48
CA ALA A 64 -12.39 0.32 -12.14
C ALA A 64 -13.91 0.55 -12.18
N THR A 65 -14.65 -0.23 -11.40
CA THR A 65 -16.12 -0.16 -11.33
C THR A 65 -16.61 -0.37 -9.91
N ILE A 66 -17.89 -0.06 -9.66
CA ILE A 66 -18.56 -0.53 -8.45
C ILE A 66 -19.15 -1.92 -8.71
N SER A 67 -18.85 -2.86 -7.82
CA SER A 67 -19.34 -4.24 -7.84
C SER A 67 -20.37 -4.45 -6.73
N THR A 68 -21.46 -5.13 -7.04
CA THR A 68 -22.54 -5.44 -6.10
C THR A 68 -22.50 -6.92 -5.72
N GLY A 69 -22.98 -7.26 -4.51
CA GLY A 69 -23.14 -8.67 -4.09
C GLY A 69 -21.82 -9.45 -3.95
N VAL A 70 -20.70 -8.76 -3.72
CA VAL A 70 -19.42 -9.41 -3.43
C VAL A 70 -19.52 -10.08 -2.06
N ALA A 71 -19.31 -11.40 -2.01
CA ALA A 71 -19.39 -12.13 -0.75
C ALA A 71 -18.39 -11.57 0.28
N GLY A 72 -18.86 -11.34 1.51
CA GLY A 72 -18.04 -10.79 2.60
C GLY A 72 -17.82 -9.28 2.59
N ALA A 73 -18.32 -8.57 1.56
CA ALA A 73 -18.41 -7.11 1.56
C ALA A 73 -19.48 -6.62 2.53
N SER A 74 -19.32 -5.38 3.00
CA SER A 74 -20.31 -4.71 3.87
C SER A 74 -21.47 -4.13 3.07
N GLY A 75 -21.25 -3.87 1.77
CA GLY A 75 -22.23 -3.36 0.83
C GLY A 75 -21.77 -3.59 -0.60
N ASN A 76 -21.71 -2.54 -1.41
CA ASN A 76 -20.97 -2.61 -2.67
C ASN A 76 -19.47 -2.48 -2.41
N CYS A 77 -18.65 -2.72 -3.44
CA CYS A 77 -17.20 -2.50 -3.35
C CYS A 77 -16.70 -1.82 -4.62
N LEU A 78 -15.61 -1.08 -4.49
CA LEU A 78 -14.76 -0.79 -5.64
C LEU A 78 -14.10 -2.09 -6.12
N ALA A 79 -14.19 -2.36 -7.42
CA ALA A 79 -13.45 -3.42 -8.08
C ALA A 79 -12.41 -2.80 -9.02
N ILE A 80 -11.13 -3.04 -8.74
CA ILE A 80 -10.02 -2.71 -9.64
C ILE A 80 -9.60 -3.99 -10.36
N VAL A 81 -9.67 -3.99 -11.69
CA VAL A 81 -9.52 -5.17 -12.53
C VAL A 81 -8.37 -4.99 -13.50
N THR A 82 -7.31 -5.77 -13.32
CA THR A 82 -6.26 -5.91 -14.31
C THR A 82 -6.70 -6.91 -15.39
N LYS A 83 -6.54 -6.57 -16.67
CA LYS A 83 -6.93 -7.43 -17.80
C LYS A 83 -5.72 -7.69 -18.69
N LYS A 84 -5.66 -8.89 -19.28
CA LYS A 84 -4.75 -9.21 -20.39
C LYS A 84 -5.46 -8.88 -21.69
N GLU A 85 -5.18 -7.70 -22.23
CA GLU A 85 -5.76 -7.21 -23.47
C GLU A 85 -4.78 -6.26 -24.16
N THR A 86 -4.76 -6.26 -25.50
CA THR A 86 -3.98 -5.29 -26.25
C THR A 86 -4.73 -3.98 -26.30
N TYR A 87 -4.14 -2.93 -25.74
CA TYR A 87 -4.66 -1.58 -25.79
C TYR A 87 -3.53 -0.58 -26.01
N ILE A 88 -3.59 0.11 -27.15
CA ILE A 88 -2.58 1.07 -27.64
C ILE A 88 -1.20 0.40 -27.75
N ASP A 89 -0.39 0.47 -26.71
CA ASP A 89 1.03 0.10 -26.67
C ASP A 89 1.36 -0.95 -25.61
N ARG A 90 0.33 -1.52 -24.95
CA ARG A 90 0.46 -2.51 -23.88
C ARG A 90 -0.46 -3.71 -24.10
N ASN A 91 -0.08 -4.83 -23.50
CA ASN A 91 -0.84 -6.10 -23.52
C ASN A 91 -1.58 -6.35 -22.20
N TYR A 92 -1.53 -5.38 -21.28
CA TYR A 92 -2.25 -5.39 -20.03
C TYR A 92 -2.84 -4.02 -19.77
N THR A 93 -4.04 -3.99 -19.19
CA THR A 93 -4.68 -2.77 -18.70
C THR A 93 -4.99 -2.92 -17.22
N SER A 94 -5.01 -1.80 -16.50
CA SER A 94 -5.23 -1.71 -15.05
C SER A 94 -6.00 -0.44 -14.71
N ALA A 95 -6.24 -0.17 -13.42
CA ALA A 95 -6.69 1.14 -12.96
C ALA A 95 -5.82 1.62 -11.78
N ARG A 96 -5.69 2.94 -11.71
CA ARG A 96 -5.01 3.68 -10.65
C ARG A 96 -5.93 4.83 -10.22
N LEU A 97 -6.38 4.81 -8.98
CA LEU A 97 -7.23 5.86 -8.41
C LEU A 97 -6.43 6.66 -7.40
N THR A 98 -6.62 7.99 -7.36
CA THR A 98 -5.96 8.85 -6.37
C THR A 98 -6.93 9.83 -5.72
N SER A 99 -6.70 10.18 -4.45
CA SER A 99 -7.41 11.28 -3.78
C SER A 99 -6.71 12.63 -3.96
N LYS A 100 -5.72 12.72 -4.88
CA LYS A 100 -4.94 13.94 -5.12
C LYS A 100 -5.85 15.14 -5.38
N ASP A 101 -5.56 16.26 -4.72
CA ASP A 101 -6.34 17.50 -4.79
C ASP A 101 -7.82 17.39 -4.32
N LYS A 102 -8.22 16.24 -3.74
CA LYS A 102 -9.58 15.94 -3.24
C LYS A 102 -9.61 15.59 -1.75
N GLY A 103 -8.55 14.95 -1.25
CA GLY A 103 -8.35 14.62 0.15
C GLY A 103 -6.90 14.25 0.41
N ALA A 104 -6.35 14.81 1.49
CA ALA A 104 -5.00 14.50 1.95
C ALA A 104 -4.92 14.62 3.47
N TRP A 105 -4.13 13.74 4.10
CA TRP A 105 -4.07 13.58 5.55
C TRP A 105 -2.63 13.32 6.00
N GLY A 106 -2.33 13.66 7.25
CA GLY A 106 -0.97 13.66 7.80
C GLY A 106 -0.94 13.21 9.27
N PRO A 107 0.07 13.63 10.04
CA PRO A 107 0.14 13.34 11.48
C PRO A 107 -1.17 13.65 12.22
N GLY A 108 -1.53 12.81 13.18
CA GLY A 108 -2.79 12.88 13.93
C GLY A 108 -3.96 12.15 13.29
N HIS A 109 -3.76 11.48 12.15
CA HIS A 109 -4.80 10.70 11.48
C HIS A 109 -4.52 9.20 11.54
N ARG A 110 -5.60 8.43 11.47
CA ARG A 110 -5.61 7.00 11.14
C ARG A 110 -6.18 6.83 9.74
N ILE A 111 -5.53 6.04 8.92
CA ILE A 111 -5.92 5.81 7.52
C ILE A 111 -5.99 4.31 7.32
N GLU A 112 -7.14 3.80 6.88
CA GLU A 112 -7.36 2.37 6.71
C GLU A 112 -8.24 2.07 5.50
N ALA A 113 -8.05 0.88 4.93
CA ALA A 113 -8.90 0.32 3.90
C ALA A 113 -9.12 -1.17 4.16
N ARG A 114 -10.33 -1.66 3.84
CA ARG A 114 -10.63 -3.09 3.87
C ARG A 114 -10.58 -3.64 2.46
N ILE A 115 -9.59 -4.48 2.19
CA ILE A 115 -9.19 -4.88 0.84
C ILE A 115 -9.15 -6.41 0.74
N TRP A 116 -9.63 -6.94 -0.37
CA TRP A 116 -9.45 -8.33 -0.77
C TRP A 116 -8.76 -8.39 -2.14
N ALA A 117 -7.49 -8.75 -2.16
CA ALA A 117 -6.71 -8.91 -3.39
C ALA A 117 -7.01 -10.25 -4.08
N ARG A 118 -8.30 -10.55 -4.26
CA ARG A 118 -8.86 -11.89 -4.55
C ARG A 118 -8.09 -12.69 -5.60
N ASP A 119 -7.79 -12.06 -6.73
CA ASP A 119 -7.21 -12.77 -7.87
C ASP A 119 -5.69 -12.56 -7.99
N VAL A 120 -5.07 -11.76 -7.12
CA VAL A 120 -3.61 -11.56 -7.06
C VAL A 120 -2.99 -12.84 -6.49
N ARG A 121 -2.73 -13.79 -7.39
CA ARG A 121 -2.34 -15.15 -7.02
C ARG A 121 -1.11 -15.63 -7.75
N TYR A 122 -0.78 -15.05 -8.90
CA TYR A 122 0.33 -15.46 -9.74
C TYR A 122 1.48 -14.45 -9.67
N LYS A 123 2.70 -14.94 -9.89
CA LYS A 123 3.87 -14.08 -10.02
C LYS A 123 3.65 -12.99 -11.08
N GLY A 124 4.08 -11.77 -10.75
CA GLY A 124 3.90 -10.56 -11.56
C GLY A 124 2.51 -9.92 -11.49
N GLN A 125 1.56 -10.45 -10.72
CA GLN A 125 0.34 -9.71 -10.36
C GLN A 125 0.57 -8.93 -9.07
N GLY A 126 0.03 -7.71 -8.97
CA GLY A 126 0.15 -6.92 -7.75
C GLY A 126 -0.95 -5.87 -7.58
N PHE A 127 -1.15 -5.48 -6.33
CA PHE A 127 -2.00 -4.38 -5.91
C PHE A 127 -1.32 -3.61 -4.78
N ALA A 128 -1.48 -2.29 -4.77
CA ALA A 128 -1.00 -1.42 -3.71
C ALA A 128 -2.09 -0.45 -3.22
N PHE A 129 -2.13 -0.26 -1.90
CA PHE A 129 -2.80 0.84 -1.22
C PHE A 129 -1.72 1.64 -0.49
N TRP A 130 -1.48 2.85 -0.98
CA TRP A 130 -0.30 3.63 -0.67
C TRP A 130 -0.61 5.12 -0.74
N MET A 131 0.37 5.96 -0.43
CA MET A 131 0.18 7.40 -0.34
C MET A 131 1.40 8.19 -0.83
N MET A 132 1.12 9.34 -1.44
CA MET A 132 2.13 10.28 -1.94
C MET A 132 1.93 11.69 -1.37
N PRO A 133 2.98 12.53 -1.32
CA PRO A 133 2.91 13.87 -0.72
C PRO A 133 1.93 14.78 -1.46
N ALA A 134 1.11 15.51 -0.71
CA ALA A 134 0.16 16.49 -1.24
C ALA A 134 0.68 17.93 -1.19
N GLU A 135 1.89 18.13 -0.65
CA GLU A 135 2.50 19.44 -0.41
C GLU A 135 3.90 19.47 -1.06
N ILE A 136 4.31 20.67 -1.47
CA ILE A 136 5.67 20.95 -1.97
C ILE A 136 6.31 21.96 -1.01
N PRO A 137 7.61 21.83 -0.67
CA PRO A 137 8.31 22.79 0.17
C PRO A 137 8.18 24.23 -0.35
N ALA A 138 8.10 25.20 0.56
CA ALA A 138 7.97 26.61 0.20
C ALA A 138 9.14 27.07 -0.67
N GLY A 139 8.84 27.73 -1.79
CA GLY A 139 9.84 28.20 -2.76
C GLY A 139 10.32 27.14 -3.77
N GLN A 140 9.84 25.89 -3.68
CA GLN A 140 10.10 24.86 -4.68
C GLN A 140 8.94 24.75 -5.68
N THR A 141 9.25 24.34 -6.91
CA THR A 141 8.26 24.11 -7.98
C THR A 141 7.95 22.64 -8.20
N THR A 142 8.78 21.75 -7.63
CA THR A 142 8.63 20.30 -7.70
C THR A 142 9.11 19.68 -6.40
N LEU A 143 8.66 18.46 -6.12
CA LEU A 143 9.14 17.64 -5.01
C LEU A 143 9.61 16.32 -5.60
N MET A 144 10.91 16.06 -5.49
CA MET A 144 11.51 14.86 -6.07
C MET A 144 11.19 13.62 -5.22
N TRP A 145 10.93 12.50 -5.87
CA TRP A 145 10.92 11.21 -5.20
C TRP A 145 12.36 10.70 -5.00
N PRO A 146 12.75 10.19 -3.82
CA PRO A 146 11.92 9.93 -2.63
C PRO A 146 11.95 11.04 -1.57
N GLN A 147 12.50 12.23 -1.86
CA GLN A 147 12.59 13.34 -0.88
C GLN A 147 11.25 13.73 -0.26
N GLY A 148 10.19 13.69 -1.05
CA GLY A 148 8.85 13.99 -0.57
C GLY A 148 8.28 12.99 0.42
N GLY A 149 8.78 11.76 0.39
CA GLY A 149 8.23 10.62 1.10
C GLY A 149 7.27 9.78 0.26
N GLU A 150 7.15 8.51 0.59
CA GLU A 150 6.11 7.57 0.13
C GLU A 150 5.72 6.69 1.31
N ILE A 151 4.44 6.33 1.39
CA ILE A 151 3.91 5.44 2.43
C ILE A 151 3.12 4.31 1.78
N ASP A 152 3.62 3.10 1.90
CA ASP A 152 2.97 1.90 1.38
C ASP A 152 2.26 1.17 2.50
N ILE A 153 0.95 1.37 2.61
CA ILE A 153 0.14 0.73 3.66
C ILE A 153 -0.04 -0.76 3.36
N MET A 154 -0.14 -1.08 2.06
CA MET A 154 -0.23 -2.42 1.52
C MET A 154 0.48 -2.48 0.18
N GLU A 155 1.47 -3.36 0.07
CA GLU A 155 1.94 -3.92 -1.19
C GLU A 155 1.75 -5.44 -1.16
N TYR A 156 0.81 -5.91 -1.97
CA TYR A 156 0.51 -7.33 -2.09
C TYR A 156 0.77 -7.81 -3.51
N ILE A 157 1.68 -8.76 -3.62
CA ILE A 157 2.12 -9.33 -4.90
C ILE A 157 1.93 -10.85 -4.90
N GLY A 158 1.56 -11.39 -6.05
CA GLY A 158 1.28 -12.82 -6.16
C GLY A 158 2.51 -13.70 -6.00
N THR A 159 3.72 -13.15 -6.04
CA THR A 159 5.01 -13.88 -5.94
C THR A 159 5.40 -14.26 -4.51
N ILE A 160 4.79 -13.62 -3.51
CA ILE A 160 4.95 -13.92 -2.08
C ILE A 160 3.59 -13.88 -1.38
N PRO A 161 2.64 -14.73 -1.80
CA PRO A 161 1.22 -14.56 -1.48
C PRO A 161 0.88 -14.68 0.01
N ASN A 162 1.76 -15.26 0.83
CA ASN A 162 1.55 -15.36 2.28
C ASN A 162 1.98 -14.12 3.06
N HIS A 163 2.38 -13.03 2.38
CA HIS A 163 2.87 -11.83 3.04
C HIS A 163 2.31 -10.53 2.42
N ASN A 164 2.18 -9.51 3.26
CA ASN A 164 2.06 -8.10 2.87
C ASN A 164 3.37 -7.39 3.16
N LEU A 165 3.76 -6.41 2.35
CA LEU A 165 4.79 -5.43 2.71
C LEU A 165 4.10 -4.12 3.07
N GLY A 166 4.52 -3.51 4.17
CA GLY A 166 4.29 -2.08 4.40
C GLY A 166 5.62 -1.39 4.60
N SER A 167 5.77 -0.24 3.96
CA SER A 167 7.04 0.46 3.83
C SER A 167 6.88 1.97 3.85
N VAL A 168 8.01 2.63 4.11
CA VAL A 168 8.20 4.05 3.87
C VAL A 168 9.40 4.25 2.97
N HIS A 169 9.32 5.23 2.07
CA HIS A 169 10.44 5.68 1.26
C HIS A 169 10.77 7.14 1.60
N TYR A 170 12.06 7.47 1.69
CA TYR A 170 12.56 8.81 2.01
C TYR A 170 13.96 9.02 1.41
N ALA A 171 14.56 10.20 1.58
CA ALA A 171 15.89 10.51 1.06
C ALA A 171 16.95 10.62 2.19
N TRP A 172 18.19 10.20 1.92
CA TRP A 172 19.36 10.28 2.82
C TRP A 172 20.20 11.56 2.68
N SER A 173 20.03 12.33 1.61
CA SER A 173 20.61 13.67 1.40
C SER A 173 19.65 14.64 0.68
N TRP A 174 19.71 15.91 1.07
CA TRP A 174 18.96 17.01 0.46
C TRP A 174 19.78 17.65 -0.67
N GLU A 175 19.46 17.35 -1.94
CA GLU A 175 20.12 17.98 -3.10
C GLU A 175 19.12 18.28 -4.23
N ASN A 176 19.35 19.41 -4.92
CA ASN A 176 18.47 20.05 -5.90
C ASN A 176 18.04 19.11 -7.06
N ASN A 177 16.82 18.57 -6.99
CA ASN A 177 16.02 17.98 -8.08
C ASN A 177 16.70 16.94 -9.00
N GLN A 178 17.77 16.26 -8.57
CA GLN A 178 18.41 15.19 -9.36
C GLN A 178 18.27 13.82 -8.67
N TYR A 179 17.67 12.87 -9.39
CA TYR A 179 17.52 11.49 -8.93
C TYR A 179 18.89 10.83 -8.71
N GLN A 180 19.09 10.22 -7.55
CA GLN A 180 20.33 9.55 -7.18
C GLN A 180 20.03 8.27 -6.39
N SER A 181 20.49 7.11 -6.86
CA SER A 181 20.19 5.80 -6.23
C SER A 181 20.79 5.63 -4.84
N TRP A 182 21.87 6.36 -4.52
CA TRP A 182 22.46 6.39 -3.19
C TRP A 182 21.65 7.25 -2.20
N ASN A 183 20.55 7.86 -2.64
CA ASN A 183 19.73 8.81 -1.90
C ASN A 183 18.28 8.31 -1.68
N HIS A 184 18.08 7.00 -1.59
CA HIS A 184 16.76 6.37 -1.42
C HIS A 184 16.66 5.45 -0.19
N GLY A 185 16.27 6.03 0.94
CA GLY A 185 15.86 5.31 2.14
C GLY A 185 14.60 4.48 1.90
N HIS A 186 14.65 3.20 2.25
CA HIS A 186 13.53 2.27 2.18
C HIS A 186 13.52 1.39 3.42
N LYS A 187 12.49 1.54 4.26
CA LYS A 187 12.29 0.72 5.46
C LYS A 187 10.91 0.08 5.39
N GLY A 188 10.87 -1.25 5.47
CA GLY A 188 9.62 -1.98 5.36
C GLY A 188 9.61 -3.29 6.13
N GLY A 189 8.48 -3.56 6.77
CA GLY A 189 8.20 -4.82 7.46
C GLY A 189 7.33 -5.72 6.60
N TYR A 190 7.61 -7.02 6.62
CA TYR A 190 6.67 -8.02 6.08
C TYR A 190 5.67 -8.43 7.15
N TYR A 191 4.38 -8.47 6.84
CA TYR A 191 3.37 -9.13 7.66
C TYR A 191 3.11 -10.52 7.11
N SER A 192 3.20 -11.56 7.96
CA SER A 192 2.80 -12.92 7.62
C SER A 192 1.34 -13.15 7.99
N TYR A 193 0.48 -13.51 7.02
CA TYR A 193 -0.93 -13.79 7.30
C TYR A 193 -1.10 -15.05 8.17
N SER A 194 -0.22 -16.04 8.04
CA SER A 194 -0.26 -17.27 8.85
C SER A 194 0.20 -17.03 10.29
N GLU A 195 1.30 -16.28 10.48
CA GLU A 195 1.87 -16.05 11.81
C GLU A 195 1.22 -14.87 12.55
N LYS A 196 0.54 -13.99 11.81
CA LYS A 196 -0.05 -12.73 12.29
C LYS A 196 0.98 -11.89 13.06
N GLN A 197 2.12 -11.65 12.41
CA GLN A 197 3.28 -10.89 12.88
C GLN A 197 4.34 -10.80 11.78
N VAL A 198 5.46 -10.12 12.05
CA VAL A 198 6.62 -10.15 11.16
C VAL A 198 7.26 -11.54 11.12
N PRO A 199 7.54 -12.10 9.94
CA PRO A 199 8.17 -13.42 9.83
C PRO A 199 9.61 -13.39 10.34
N ALA A 200 10.08 -14.52 10.87
CA ALA A 200 11.44 -14.64 11.40
C ALA A 200 12.50 -14.30 10.34
N ALA A 201 12.31 -14.79 9.11
CA ALA A 201 13.10 -14.43 7.93
C ALA A 201 12.24 -13.66 6.93
N ASN A 202 12.86 -12.76 6.15
CA ASN A 202 12.13 -12.08 5.07
C ASN A 202 11.75 -13.12 4.00
N PRO A 203 10.54 -13.03 3.43
CA PRO A 203 10.10 -13.99 2.42
C PRO A 203 10.92 -13.83 1.14
N GLY A 204 11.29 -14.96 0.54
CA GLY A 204 11.74 -15.01 -0.85
C GLY A 204 10.56 -15.32 -1.78
N TYR A 205 10.75 -15.08 -3.08
CA TYR A 205 9.77 -15.44 -4.10
C TYR A 205 9.42 -16.94 -4.06
N GLY A 206 8.13 -17.26 -4.02
CA GLY A 206 7.64 -18.65 -3.93
C GLY A 206 6.20 -18.73 -3.45
N GLY A 207 5.63 -19.95 -3.47
CA GLY A 207 4.26 -20.20 -2.99
C GLY A 207 3.13 -19.82 -3.97
N TRP A 208 3.48 -19.42 -5.19
CA TRP A 208 2.51 -19.09 -6.24
C TRP A 208 2.32 -20.24 -7.25
N PRO A 209 1.12 -20.40 -7.85
CA PRO A 209 -0.06 -19.63 -7.54
C PRO A 209 -0.68 -20.03 -6.20
N ALA A 210 -1.03 -19.04 -5.37
CA ALA A 210 -1.81 -19.29 -4.16
C ALA A 210 -3.13 -19.97 -4.53
N THR A 211 -3.73 -20.78 -3.65
CA THR A 211 -5.09 -21.32 -3.91
C THR A 211 -6.16 -20.28 -3.55
N ALA A 212 -7.31 -20.29 -4.22
CA ALA A 212 -8.40 -19.34 -3.93
C ALA A 212 -8.94 -19.46 -2.49
N THR A 213 -8.69 -20.59 -1.85
CA THR A 213 -9.18 -20.96 -0.52
C THR A 213 -8.10 -20.85 0.55
N ASP A 214 -6.89 -20.38 0.20
CA ASP A 214 -5.81 -20.25 1.17
C ASP A 214 -6.02 -19.02 2.05
N LEU A 215 -6.51 -19.25 3.27
CA LEU A 215 -6.79 -18.21 4.26
C LEU A 215 -5.51 -17.55 4.82
N ASN A 216 -4.32 -18.07 4.50
CA ASN A 216 -3.04 -17.49 4.92
C ASN A 216 -2.46 -16.56 3.85
N THR A 217 -3.31 -15.88 3.07
CA THR A 217 -2.91 -15.00 1.97
C THR A 217 -3.83 -13.79 1.91
N GLY A 218 -3.34 -12.67 1.36
CA GLY A 218 -4.17 -11.49 1.10
C GLY A 218 -5.22 -11.70 -0.01
N SER A 219 -5.08 -12.77 -0.79
CA SER A 219 -6.07 -13.21 -1.79
C SER A 219 -7.11 -14.18 -1.22
N GLY A 220 -6.95 -14.65 0.02
CA GLY A 220 -7.87 -15.56 0.69
C GLY A 220 -9.15 -14.91 1.22
N GLY A 221 -9.14 -13.59 1.46
CA GLY A 221 -10.31 -12.85 1.94
C GLY A 221 -10.04 -11.36 2.16
N PHE A 222 -11.02 -10.67 2.73
CA PHE A 222 -10.87 -9.27 3.14
C PHE A 222 -10.02 -9.14 4.40
N HIS A 223 -9.05 -8.23 4.34
CA HIS A 223 -8.22 -7.79 5.45
C HIS A 223 -8.29 -6.28 5.61
N ILE A 224 -8.02 -5.79 6.82
CA ILE A 224 -7.94 -4.35 7.11
C ILE A 224 -6.48 -3.93 7.13
N TYR A 225 -6.09 -3.08 6.19
CA TYR A 225 -4.75 -2.49 6.12
C TYR A 225 -4.81 -1.06 6.64
N ARG A 226 -3.94 -0.72 7.59
CA ARG A 226 -4.05 0.52 8.34
C ARG A 226 -2.69 1.12 8.68
N ILE A 227 -2.62 2.44 8.65
CA ILE A 227 -1.63 3.21 9.41
C ILE A 227 -2.29 4.04 10.52
N ASP A 228 -1.59 4.09 11.65
CA ASP A 228 -1.77 5.10 12.69
C ASP A 228 -0.60 6.08 12.63
N TRP A 229 -0.88 7.34 12.27
CA TRP A 229 0.14 8.35 12.05
C TRP A 229 0.23 9.29 13.26
N PHE A 230 1.27 9.09 14.07
CA PHE A 230 1.58 9.93 15.22
C PHE A 230 2.53 11.06 14.84
N ALA A 231 2.73 12.02 15.74
CA ALA A 231 3.67 13.12 15.50
C ALA A 231 5.14 12.65 15.41
N ASN A 232 5.49 11.52 16.03
CA ASN A 232 6.86 11.02 16.11
C ASN A 232 7.09 9.66 15.42
N ARG A 233 6.01 8.98 15.00
CA ARG A 233 6.12 7.67 14.37
C ARG A 233 4.89 7.34 13.53
N MET A 234 5.01 6.31 12.73
CA MET A 234 3.91 5.68 12.00
C MET A 234 3.83 4.21 12.36
N GLU A 235 2.63 3.69 12.61
CA GLU A 235 2.40 2.28 12.91
C GLU A 235 1.54 1.65 11.82
N PHE A 236 2.07 0.64 11.14
CA PHE A 236 1.38 -0.16 10.13
C PHE A 236 0.78 -1.41 10.78
N SER A 237 -0.44 -1.74 10.38
CA SER A 237 -1.15 -2.92 10.88
C SER A 237 -1.97 -3.61 9.80
N VAL A 238 -2.08 -4.93 9.94
CA VAL A 238 -3.05 -5.76 9.23
C VAL A 238 -3.97 -6.39 10.27
N ASP A 239 -5.28 -6.27 10.11
CA ASP A 239 -6.29 -6.82 11.03
C ASP A 239 -6.02 -6.45 12.50
N GLU A 240 -5.76 -5.17 12.73
CA GLU A 240 -5.40 -4.57 14.02
C GLU A 240 -4.03 -4.98 14.60
N GLN A 241 -3.35 -5.97 14.01
CA GLN A 241 -2.02 -6.37 14.44
C GLN A 241 -0.97 -5.42 13.86
N VAL A 242 -0.38 -4.60 14.73
CA VAL A 242 0.81 -3.80 14.39
C VAL A 242 1.96 -4.73 14.05
N TYR A 243 2.62 -4.47 12.92
CA TYR A 243 3.76 -5.27 12.45
C TYR A 243 4.93 -4.42 11.96
N HIS A 244 4.72 -3.14 11.66
CA HIS A 244 5.81 -2.20 11.37
C HIS A 244 5.59 -0.88 12.11
N VAL A 245 6.62 -0.40 12.81
CA VAL A 245 6.65 0.92 13.42
C VAL A 245 7.84 1.69 12.88
N ASN A 246 7.60 2.82 12.22
CA ASN A 246 8.65 3.70 11.74
C ASN A 246 8.70 4.97 12.59
N TYR A 247 9.75 5.12 13.40
CA TYR A 247 10.06 6.37 14.09
C TYR A 247 10.70 7.36 13.14
N PHE A 248 10.41 8.64 13.33
CA PHE A 248 10.84 9.66 12.38
C PHE A 248 12.22 10.23 12.70
N LYS A 249 12.56 10.36 13.98
CA LYS A 249 13.84 10.93 14.41
C LYS A 249 14.85 9.85 14.72
N ASP A 250 16.12 10.26 14.68
CA ASP A 250 17.28 9.49 15.10
C ASP A 250 17.26 9.23 16.62
N GLY A 251 17.51 7.98 17.02
CA GLY A 251 17.55 7.51 18.41
C GLY A 251 16.19 7.33 19.11
N ASP A 252 15.07 7.60 18.42
CA ASP A 252 13.72 7.46 18.99
C ASP A 252 13.32 5.99 19.21
N ALA A 253 13.89 5.06 18.45
CA ALA A 253 13.58 3.63 18.52
C ALA A 253 14.59 2.82 19.33
N PHE A 254 15.90 3.04 19.14
CA PHE A 254 16.93 2.11 19.61
C PHE A 254 17.88 2.67 20.67
N ASP A 255 18.06 3.99 20.74
CA ASP A 255 19.13 4.60 21.55
C ASP A 255 18.63 5.45 22.72
N ASN A 256 17.47 5.11 23.28
CA ASN A 256 16.86 5.81 24.42
C ASN A 256 16.74 7.34 24.21
N GLY A 257 16.49 7.77 22.97
CA GLY A 257 16.39 9.18 22.58
C GLY A 257 17.73 9.88 22.32
N VAL A 258 18.84 9.14 22.23
CA VAL A 258 20.16 9.69 21.88
C VAL A 258 20.42 9.44 20.40
N ALA A 259 20.47 10.52 19.60
CA ALA A 259 20.82 10.44 18.18
C ALA A 259 22.27 9.93 18.00
N ASP A 260 22.45 8.91 17.16
CA ASP A 260 23.75 8.29 16.88
C ASP A 260 24.15 8.36 15.38
N GLY A 261 23.26 8.93 14.56
CA GLY A 261 23.42 9.11 13.13
C GLY A 261 23.12 7.85 12.30
N GLN A 262 22.65 6.77 12.91
CA GLN A 262 22.39 5.50 12.22
C GLN A 262 20.94 5.38 11.77
N ASP A 263 20.76 4.97 10.52
CA ASP A 263 19.46 4.60 9.98
C ASP A 263 19.15 3.14 10.36
N ALA A 264 18.78 2.93 11.63
CA ALA A 264 18.64 1.62 12.23
C ALA A 264 17.26 0.97 12.00
N ASP A 265 17.26 -0.35 11.93
CA ASP A 265 16.05 -1.17 11.95
C ASP A 265 16.29 -2.54 12.58
N ALA A 266 15.24 -3.10 13.18
CA ALA A 266 15.30 -4.41 13.82
C ALA A 266 13.92 -5.09 13.90
N LYS A 267 13.93 -6.41 14.02
CA LYS A 267 12.74 -7.17 14.45
C LYS A 267 12.76 -7.28 15.98
N VAL A 268 11.76 -6.69 16.63
CA VAL A 268 11.63 -6.69 18.09
C VAL A 268 10.32 -7.35 18.51
N MET A 269 10.21 -7.74 19.78
CA MET A 269 8.98 -8.26 20.35
C MET A 269 8.19 -7.13 21.01
N ILE A 270 7.03 -6.78 20.44
CA ILE A 270 6.07 -5.84 21.03
C ILE A 270 4.79 -6.62 21.32
N SER A 271 4.33 -6.60 22.58
CA SER A 271 3.13 -7.33 23.00
C SER A 271 3.13 -8.81 22.59
N ASN A 272 4.28 -9.50 22.74
CA ASN A 272 4.52 -10.89 22.34
C ASN A 272 4.38 -11.18 20.83
N LYS A 273 4.51 -10.16 19.99
CA LYS A 273 4.47 -10.27 18.53
C LYS A 273 5.73 -9.68 17.91
N ARG A 274 6.31 -10.38 16.94
CA ARG A 274 7.42 -9.85 16.14
C ARG A 274 6.93 -8.63 15.36
N THR A 275 7.60 -7.52 15.55
CA THR A 275 7.30 -6.23 14.93
C THR A 275 8.60 -5.69 14.35
N PHE A 276 8.55 -5.22 13.11
CA PHE A 276 9.66 -4.53 12.48
C PHE A 276 9.65 -3.08 12.96
N VAL A 277 10.76 -2.62 13.50
CA VAL A 277 10.92 -1.24 13.95
C VAL A 277 12.04 -0.62 13.14
N SER A 278 11.82 0.59 12.63
CA SER A 278 12.81 1.41 11.95
C SER A 278 12.79 2.82 12.50
N GLU A 279 13.87 3.58 12.30
CA GLU A 279 13.95 4.98 12.71
C GLU A 279 14.61 5.91 11.69
N TYR A 280 14.78 7.18 12.08
CA TYR A 280 15.54 8.19 11.37
C TYR A 280 15.07 8.53 9.95
N SER A 281 13.76 8.50 9.69
CA SER A 281 13.23 8.85 8.36
C SER A 281 13.10 10.37 8.09
N HIS A 282 13.42 11.22 9.07
CA HIS A 282 13.54 12.69 8.94
C HIS A 282 15.01 13.12 9.03
N HIS A 283 15.73 13.02 7.91
CA HIS A 283 17.16 13.34 7.85
C HIS A 283 17.47 14.84 7.79
N PHE A 284 16.54 15.69 7.35
CA PHE A 284 16.81 17.10 7.09
C PHE A 284 15.84 18.02 7.81
N ASN A 285 16.33 19.22 8.12
CA ASN A 285 15.53 20.27 8.72
C ASN A 285 14.70 21.03 7.67
N GLU A 286 15.12 20.99 6.40
CA GLU A 286 14.49 21.65 5.26
C GLU A 286 13.15 21.03 4.89
N TRP A 287 13.05 19.71 4.97
CA TRP A 287 11.84 18.96 4.70
C TRP A 287 11.83 17.65 5.48
N SER A 288 10.80 17.46 6.30
CA SER A 288 10.58 16.25 7.07
C SER A 288 9.41 15.49 6.43
N PRO A 289 9.65 14.49 5.56
CA PRO A 289 8.64 13.96 4.64
C PRO A 289 7.35 13.57 5.34
N PHE A 290 7.44 12.87 6.48
CA PHE A 290 6.27 12.37 7.21
C PHE A 290 5.68 13.37 8.23
N SER A 291 5.97 14.67 8.07
CA SER A 291 5.31 15.76 8.82
C SER A 291 4.22 16.48 8.00
N HIS A 292 4.02 16.05 6.76
CA HIS A 292 3.13 16.70 5.79
C HIS A 292 1.92 15.85 5.45
N LYS A 293 0.94 16.42 4.72
CA LYS A 293 -0.22 15.68 4.23
C LYS A 293 0.10 14.89 2.98
N PHE A 294 -0.46 13.69 2.90
CA PHE A 294 -0.36 12.77 1.78
C PHE A 294 -1.75 12.43 1.26
N PHE A 295 -1.86 12.25 -0.06
CA PHE A 295 -3.08 11.75 -0.70
C PHE A 295 -2.98 10.23 -0.92
N ILE A 296 -4.13 9.55 -0.98
CA ILE A 296 -4.23 8.10 -1.13
C ILE A 296 -4.14 7.70 -2.60
N LEU A 297 -3.54 6.54 -2.86
CA LEU A 297 -3.55 5.83 -4.13
C LEU A 297 -4.04 4.38 -3.94
N LEU A 298 -4.86 3.92 -4.88
CA LEU A 298 -5.30 2.52 -5.02
C LEU A 298 -4.94 2.06 -6.42
N THR A 299 -3.96 1.15 -6.54
CA THR A 299 -3.36 0.84 -7.84
C THR A 299 -3.16 -0.64 -8.03
N ALA A 300 -3.61 -1.18 -9.17
CA ALA A 300 -3.18 -2.50 -9.63
C ALA A 300 -2.11 -2.37 -10.71
N GLY A 301 -1.23 -3.36 -10.82
CA GLY A 301 -0.17 -3.38 -11.81
C GLY A 301 0.22 -4.77 -12.27
N VAL A 302 0.95 -4.84 -13.38
CA VAL A 302 1.57 -6.06 -13.90
C VAL A 302 3.08 -5.90 -13.91
N GLY A 303 3.76 -6.78 -13.17
CA GLY A 303 5.21 -6.82 -13.08
C GLY A 303 5.88 -7.13 -14.42
N GLY A 304 7.06 -6.55 -14.60
CA GLY A 304 7.85 -6.54 -15.82
C GLY A 304 9.08 -7.43 -15.76
N ASN A 305 10.25 -6.84 -15.52
CA ASN A 305 11.49 -7.63 -15.35
C ASN A 305 11.63 -8.09 -13.88
N ASP A 306 12.14 -9.30 -13.67
CA ASP A 306 12.46 -9.85 -12.34
C ASP A 306 13.42 -8.98 -11.53
N ASN A 307 14.28 -8.21 -12.21
CA ASN A 307 15.26 -7.35 -11.57
C ASN A 307 14.82 -5.88 -11.45
N GLN A 308 13.57 -5.56 -11.80
CA GLN A 308 13.07 -4.17 -11.81
C GLN A 308 11.75 -4.00 -11.07
N THR A 309 10.95 -5.05 -10.96
CA THR A 309 9.60 -4.97 -10.42
C THR A 309 9.51 -5.80 -9.15
N TYR A 310 8.89 -5.26 -8.10
CA TYR A 310 8.72 -5.97 -6.83
C TYR A 310 7.94 -7.28 -7.00
N GLY A 311 6.89 -7.27 -7.83
CA GLY A 311 6.14 -8.47 -8.19
C GLY A 311 6.90 -9.47 -9.07
N GLY A 312 8.07 -9.11 -9.61
CA GLY A 312 8.79 -9.88 -10.61
C GLY A 312 8.04 -10.00 -11.94
N ALA A 313 8.63 -10.76 -12.88
CA ALA A 313 8.11 -10.91 -14.22
C ALA A 313 6.80 -11.70 -14.27
N ILE A 314 5.80 -11.16 -14.95
CA ILE A 314 4.53 -11.84 -15.19
C ILE A 314 4.76 -13.17 -15.92
N VAL A 315 4.20 -14.24 -15.34
CA VAL A 315 4.36 -15.60 -15.87
C VAL A 315 3.32 -15.90 -16.96
N PRO A 316 3.63 -16.73 -17.97
CA PRO A 316 2.70 -17.04 -19.07
C PRO A 316 1.36 -17.61 -18.61
N ASP A 317 1.37 -18.40 -17.53
CA ASP A 317 0.20 -19.08 -16.96
C ASP A 317 -0.63 -18.19 -16.01
N ALA A 318 -0.26 -16.93 -15.82
CA ALA A 318 -1.00 -16.01 -14.98
C ALA A 318 -2.43 -15.79 -15.52
N VAL A 319 -3.41 -15.94 -14.63
CA VAL A 319 -4.83 -15.87 -14.98
C VAL A 319 -5.35 -14.44 -14.88
N PHE A 320 -6.04 -13.98 -15.93
CA PHE A 320 -6.75 -12.70 -15.98
C PHE A 320 -8.22 -12.92 -16.40
N PRO A 321 -9.17 -12.04 -16.03
CA PRO A 321 -8.98 -10.81 -15.26
C PRO A 321 -8.52 -11.07 -13.82
N CYS A 322 -7.69 -10.17 -13.29
CA CYS A 322 -7.23 -10.18 -11.92
C CYS A 322 -7.91 -9.02 -11.17
N THR A 323 -8.83 -9.33 -10.26
CA THR A 323 -9.63 -8.36 -9.51
C THR A 323 -9.14 -8.21 -8.07
N THR A 324 -9.05 -6.96 -7.62
CA THR A 324 -8.98 -6.58 -6.22
C THR A 324 -10.25 -5.84 -5.84
N PHE A 325 -10.85 -6.19 -4.70
CA PHE A 325 -11.99 -5.46 -4.13
C PHE A 325 -11.54 -4.59 -2.98
N VAL A 326 -12.05 -3.36 -2.94
CA VAL A 326 -11.93 -2.46 -1.80
C VAL A 326 -13.35 -2.22 -1.28
N ASP A 327 -13.62 -2.72 -0.07
CA ASP A 327 -14.92 -2.58 0.60
C ASP A 327 -15.14 -1.13 1.00
N TRP A 328 -14.14 -0.52 1.63
CA TRP A 328 -14.16 0.89 1.99
C TRP A 328 -12.74 1.43 2.20
N VAL A 329 -12.63 2.76 2.17
CA VAL A 329 -11.47 3.51 2.65
C VAL A 329 -11.97 4.51 3.70
N ARG A 330 -11.33 4.56 4.86
CA ARG A 330 -11.73 5.42 5.97
C ARG A 330 -10.54 6.15 6.56
N VAL A 331 -10.79 7.39 6.95
CA VAL A 331 -9.83 8.26 7.64
C VAL A 331 -10.47 8.78 8.90
N TYR A 332 -9.75 8.63 10.00
CA TYR A 332 -10.16 9.10 11.32
C TYR A 332 -9.18 10.15 11.80
N LYS A 333 -9.70 11.13 12.53
CA LYS A 333 -8.91 12.12 13.27
C LYS A 333 -8.78 11.67 14.71
N ARG A 334 -7.57 11.74 15.27
CA ARG A 334 -7.34 11.53 16.70
C ARG A 334 -7.82 12.76 17.48
N ASN A 335 -8.59 12.53 18.55
CA ASN A 335 -9.22 13.55 19.38
C ASN A 335 -8.22 14.27 20.29
#